data_AF-A0A5Y8VXG2-F1
#
_entry.id   AF-A0A5Y8VXG2-F1
#
_cell.length_a   1.000
_cell.length_b   1.000
_cell.length_c   1.000
_cell.angle_alpha   90.00
_cell.angle_beta   90.00
_cell.angle_gamma   90.00
#
_symmetry.space_group_name_H-M   'P 1'
#
loop_
_entity.id
_entity.type
_entity.pdbx_description
1 polymer ?
#
loop_
_entity_poly.entity_id
_entity_poly.type
_entity_poly.pdbx_seq_one_letter_code
_entity_poly.pdbx_strand_id
1 'polypeptide(L)'
;FKSLLQNKLNEYKEIKINDFIIWIYEKVVLTVIICPSQDSAIKIFNVLNDRGMPLSPVDILKSSLMYELDNEDRKIFKATWNSINDNIKNNGLELFSLLNTYLYYTITSNPKTRLDKELLDNFKKNNKNSLEIINDIQKFSKSYIDLLKMEDKYIYLLRYLRHEIYWTSILTTALFNNYEYFDELKKLLLSYYYKNWIAGNTIATIKQTSFRILKLVKEKSNIQEIKNEILENIKNNNMEENYIENLEYYYVYGKKWDKPILLMLEYFATDNNHHSFIPLDANIQIEHILPIKYKEYNWDKIFTEDEREKWTNSLANLTLISMRKNVQALNYDFARKKEIYANKDKVKTCYTITQDVIHNYNEWDVNSLERRKKELIEKITNILSF
;
A
#
# COMPACT_ATOMS: atom_id res chain seq x y z
N PHE A 1 13.45 -9.56 -21.03
CA PHE A 1 13.93 -9.91 -22.39
C PHE A 1 12.81 -9.82 -23.43
N LYS A 2 11.68 -10.54 -23.30
CA LYS A 2 10.56 -10.51 -24.25
C LYS A 2 10.01 -9.10 -24.56
N SER A 3 9.74 -8.28 -23.54
CA SER A 3 9.25 -6.89 -23.70
C SER A 3 10.28 -5.98 -24.37
N LEU A 4 11.55 -6.13 -24.00
CA LEU A 4 12.66 -5.39 -24.60
C LEU A 4 12.83 -5.75 -26.08
N LEU A 5 12.70 -7.03 -26.42
CA LEU A 5 12.73 -7.52 -27.79
C LEU A 5 11.53 -7.01 -28.60
N GLN A 6 10.31 -7.09 -28.05
CA GLN A 6 9.10 -6.61 -28.71
C GLN A 6 9.13 -5.10 -28.99
N ASN A 7 9.58 -4.29 -28.02
CA ASN A 7 9.73 -2.85 -28.22
C ASN A 7 10.74 -2.55 -29.34
N LYS A 8 11.88 -3.25 -29.33
CA LYS A 8 12.92 -3.09 -30.35
C LYS A 8 12.45 -3.56 -31.73
N LEU A 9 11.68 -4.65 -31.81
CA LEU A 9 11.14 -5.17 -33.07
C LEU A 9 10.06 -4.24 -33.66
N ASN A 10 9.27 -3.57 -32.81
CA ASN A 10 8.26 -2.61 -33.25
C ASN A 10 8.85 -1.29 -33.81
N GLU A 11 10.12 -1.00 -33.55
CA GLU A 11 10.84 0.15 -34.13
C GLU A 11 11.26 -0.08 -35.59
N TYR A 12 11.30 -1.34 -36.05
CA TYR A 12 11.68 -1.69 -37.42
C TYR A 12 10.44 -2.01 -38.27
N LYS A 13 10.20 -1.20 -39.32
CA LYS A 13 9.05 -1.37 -40.25
C LYS A 13 9.07 -2.69 -41.03
N GLU A 14 10.25 -3.25 -41.28
CA GLU A 14 10.44 -4.56 -41.90
C GLU A 14 11.62 -5.27 -41.22
N ILE A 15 11.35 -6.40 -40.58
CA ILE A 15 12.39 -7.29 -40.06
C ILE A 15 12.53 -8.44 -41.02
N LYS A 16 13.68 -8.53 -41.70
CA LYS A 16 14.03 -9.71 -42.47
C LYS A 16 14.38 -10.84 -41.51
N ILE A 17 13.39 -11.69 -41.23
CA ILE A 17 13.51 -12.81 -40.29
C ILE A 17 14.73 -13.68 -40.60
N ASN A 18 15.03 -13.90 -41.89
CA ASN A 18 16.19 -14.68 -42.30
C ASN A 18 17.52 -14.05 -41.87
N ASP A 19 17.66 -12.73 -42.03
CA ASP A 19 18.87 -12.00 -41.64
C ASP A 19 19.03 -12.00 -40.11
N PHE A 20 17.93 -11.91 -39.37
CA PHE A 20 17.93 -12.01 -37.91
C PHE A 20 18.31 -13.41 -37.42
N ILE A 21 17.81 -14.47 -38.07
CA ILE A 21 18.19 -15.85 -37.77
C ILE A 21 19.69 -16.06 -38.02
N ILE A 22 20.20 -15.61 -39.17
CA ILE A 22 21.63 -15.67 -39.49
C ILE A 22 22.45 -14.92 -38.43
N TRP A 23 22.01 -13.72 -38.05
CA TRP A 23 22.67 -12.94 -37.01
C TRP A 23 22.72 -13.67 -35.65
N ILE A 24 21.64 -14.35 -35.24
CA ILE A 24 21.65 -15.17 -34.01
C ILE A 24 22.72 -16.27 -34.11
N TYR A 25 22.76 -17.01 -35.22
CA TYR A 25 23.72 -18.10 -35.39
C TYR A 25 25.17 -17.61 -35.47
N GLU A 26 25.42 -16.46 -36.08
CA GLU A 26 26.78 -15.96 -36.30
C GLU A 26 27.32 -15.09 -35.17
N LYS A 27 26.45 -14.38 -34.44
CA LYS A 27 26.86 -13.33 -33.49
C LYS A 27 26.49 -13.62 -32.04
N VAL A 28 25.62 -14.60 -31.76
CA VAL A 28 25.26 -14.98 -30.37
C VAL A 28 26.03 -16.23 -29.98
N VAL A 29 26.85 -16.11 -28.94
CA VAL A 29 27.59 -17.24 -28.36
C VAL A 29 26.86 -17.72 -27.11
N LEU A 30 26.45 -18.99 -27.11
CA LEU A 30 25.89 -19.65 -25.93
C LEU A 30 26.99 -20.44 -25.22
N THR A 31 27.37 -20.00 -24.02
CA THR A 31 28.28 -20.75 -23.16
C THR A 31 27.49 -21.73 -22.31
N VAL A 32 27.67 -23.03 -22.55
CA VAL A 32 27.02 -24.11 -21.79
C VAL A 32 28.03 -24.73 -20.82
N ILE A 33 27.66 -24.81 -19.55
CA ILE A 33 28.46 -25.51 -18.54
C ILE A 33 27.72 -26.78 -18.13
N ILE A 34 28.25 -27.93 -18.54
CA ILE A 34 27.70 -29.23 -18.19
C ILE A 34 28.32 -29.67 -16.87
N CYS A 35 27.47 -29.89 -15.87
CA CYS A 35 27.91 -30.29 -14.54
C CYS A 35 27.65 -31.79 -14.32
N PRO A 36 28.58 -32.53 -13.69
CA PRO A 36 28.46 -33.98 -13.48
C PRO A 36 27.40 -34.34 -12.43
N SER A 37 27.00 -33.39 -11.59
CA SER A 37 25.93 -33.56 -10.60
C SER A 37 25.22 -32.23 -10.35
N GLN A 38 24.02 -32.31 -9.77
CA GLN A 38 23.26 -31.13 -9.40
C GLN A 38 23.98 -30.30 -8.31
N ASP A 39 24.71 -30.94 -7.40
CA ASP A 39 25.46 -30.24 -6.35
C ASP A 39 26.64 -29.44 -6.92
N SER A 40 27.34 -30.00 -7.91
CA SER A 40 28.37 -29.26 -8.67
C SER A 40 27.76 -28.11 -9.47
N ALA A 41 26.55 -28.30 -10.02
CA ALA A 41 25.82 -27.25 -10.71
C ALA A 41 25.47 -26.09 -9.77
N ILE A 42 24.97 -26.37 -8.56
CA ILE A 42 24.65 -25.36 -7.55
C ILE A 42 25.91 -24.59 -7.12
N LYS A 43 27.04 -25.29 -6.91
CA LYS A 43 28.32 -24.64 -6.56
C LYS A 43 28.82 -23.72 -7.66
N ILE A 44 28.89 -24.21 -8.90
CA ILE A 44 29.34 -23.40 -10.06
C ILE A 44 28.38 -22.23 -10.29
N PHE A 45 27.07 -22.45 -10.15
CA PHE A 45 26.06 -21.41 -10.26
C PHE A 45 26.26 -20.30 -9.21
N ASN A 46 26.49 -20.65 -7.94
CA ASN A 46 26.75 -19.66 -6.89
C ASN A 46 28.06 -18.89 -7.15
N VAL A 47 29.14 -19.58 -7.53
CA VAL A 47 30.45 -18.95 -7.81
C VAL A 47 30.42 -18.01 -9.02
N LEU A 48 29.70 -18.38 -10.09
CA LEU A 48 29.55 -17.54 -11.29
C LEU A 48 28.71 -16.29 -11.00
N ASN A 49 27.66 -16.43 -10.20
CA ASN A 49 26.79 -15.31 -9.84
C ASN A 49 27.42 -14.35 -8.82
N ASP A 50 28.36 -14.82 -7.99
CA ASP A 50 29.18 -13.93 -7.14
C ASP A 50 30.13 -13.03 -7.96
N ARG A 51 30.40 -13.38 -9.23
CA ARG A 51 31.26 -12.61 -10.15
C ARG A 51 30.49 -11.92 -11.29
N GLY A 52 29.16 -12.09 -11.37
CA GLY A 52 28.27 -11.59 -12.44
C GLY A 52 27.10 -10.74 -11.92
N MET A 53 26.02 -10.59 -12.70
CA MET A 53 24.77 -9.99 -12.17
C MET A 53 24.28 -10.82 -10.99
N PRO A 54 24.05 -10.22 -9.81
CA PRO A 54 23.73 -10.97 -8.61
C PRO A 54 22.37 -11.66 -8.76
N LEU A 55 22.31 -12.93 -8.33
CA LEU A 55 21.04 -13.65 -8.18
C LEU A 55 20.08 -12.88 -7.29
N SER A 56 18.78 -13.08 -7.56
CA SER A 56 17.75 -12.64 -6.63
C SER A 56 18.00 -13.27 -5.26
N PRO A 57 17.83 -12.53 -4.15
CA PRO A 57 17.88 -13.11 -2.79
C PRO A 57 16.98 -14.33 -2.65
N VAL A 58 15.85 -14.33 -3.36
CA VAL A 58 14.90 -15.44 -3.38
C VAL A 58 15.53 -16.72 -3.94
N ASP A 59 16.30 -16.61 -5.02
CA ASP A 59 16.95 -17.76 -5.67
C ASP A 59 18.10 -18.32 -4.82
N ILE A 60 18.88 -17.44 -4.18
CA ILE A 60 19.96 -17.83 -3.26
C ILE A 60 19.39 -18.52 -2.03
N LEU A 61 18.30 -17.99 -1.46
CA LEU A 61 17.62 -18.62 -0.33
C LEU A 61 17.15 -20.03 -0.72
N LYS A 62 16.49 -20.16 -1.88
CA LYS A 62 16.01 -21.43 -2.40
C LYS A 62 17.14 -22.44 -2.58
N SER A 63 18.21 -22.06 -3.29
CA SER A 63 19.32 -22.96 -3.60
C SER A 63 20.05 -23.39 -2.33
N SER A 64 20.20 -22.49 -1.36
CA SER A 64 20.86 -22.75 -0.08
C SER A 64 20.06 -23.72 0.79
N LEU A 65 18.75 -23.53 0.92
CA LEU A 65 17.88 -24.46 1.67
C LEU A 65 17.81 -25.85 1.02
N MET A 66 17.97 -25.94 -0.30
CA MET A 66 17.98 -27.22 -1.02
C MET A 66 19.31 -27.98 -0.95
N TYR A 67 20.40 -27.29 -0.64
CA TYR A 67 21.76 -27.84 -0.77
C TYR A 67 21.99 -29.05 0.15
N GLU A 68 21.49 -29.00 1.38
CA GLU A 68 21.69 -30.04 2.40
C GLU A 68 20.63 -31.16 2.37
N LEU A 69 19.64 -31.08 1.48
CA LEU A 69 18.57 -32.07 1.37
C LEU A 69 18.97 -33.26 0.50
N ASP A 70 18.53 -34.45 0.90
CA ASP A 70 18.64 -35.66 0.08
C ASP A 70 17.70 -35.62 -1.13
N ASN A 71 17.73 -36.67 -1.97
CA ASN A 71 16.95 -36.68 -3.20
C ASN A 71 15.43 -36.71 -3.00
N GLU A 72 14.92 -37.30 -1.92
CA GLU A 72 13.48 -37.39 -1.66
C GLU A 72 12.97 -36.08 -1.04
N ASP A 73 13.65 -35.59 -0.01
CA ASP A 73 13.33 -34.32 0.65
C ASP A 73 13.45 -33.14 -0.31
N ARG A 74 14.42 -33.17 -1.20
CA ARG A 74 14.58 -32.14 -2.24
C ARG A 74 13.42 -32.13 -3.23
N LYS A 75 12.77 -33.27 -3.52
CA LYS A 75 11.54 -33.30 -4.33
C LYS A 75 10.37 -32.66 -3.59
N ILE A 76 10.20 -33.00 -2.31
CA ILE A 76 9.17 -32.41 -1.43
C ILE A 76 9.36 -30.89 -1.35
N PHE A 77 10.58 -30.43 -1.05
CA PHE A 77 10.90 -29.01 -0.99
C PHE A 77 10.58 -28.28 -2.30
N LYS A 78 11.01 -28.83 -3.45
CA LYS A 78 10.73 -28.23 -4.77
C LYS A 78 9.22 -28.10 -5.02
N ALA A 79 8.45 -29.14 -4.71
CA ALA A 79 7.00 -29.13 -4.87
C ALA A 79 6.35 -28.05 -3.99
N THR A 80 6.72 -27.97 -2.72
CA THR A 80 6.20 -26.97 -1.78
C THR A 80 6.59 -25.56 -2.19
N TRP A 81 7.85 -25.33 -2.59
CA TRP A 81 8.32 -24.03 -3.08
C TRP A 81 7.53 -23.56 -4.29
N ASN A 82 7.33 -24.45 -5.27
CA ASN A 82 6.56 -24.12 -6.48
C ASN A 82 5.11 -23.81 -6.13
N SER A 83 4.48 -24.60 -5.25
CA SER A 83 3.13 -24.34 -4.75
C SER A 83 2.99 -22.95 -4.10
N ILE A 84 3.93 -22.55 -3.25
CA ILE A 84 3.96 -21.21 -2.63
C ILE A 84 4.07 -20.14 -3.72
N ASN A 85 5.04 -20.29 -4.63
CA ASN A 85 5.30 -19.32 -5.69
C ASN A 85 4.10 -19.16 -6.63
N ASP A 86 3.45 -20.26 -7.00
CA ASP A 86 2.30 -20.26 -7.90
C ASP A 86 1.08 -19.64 -7.20
N ASN A 87 0.84 -19.98 -5.93
CA ASN A 87 -0.21 -19.34 -5.14
C ASN A 87 -0.01 -17.83 -5.02
N ILE A 88 1.21 -17.38 -4.74
CA ILE A 88 1.52 -15.94 -4.65
C ILE A 88 1.29 -15.24 -5.99
N LYS A 89 1.78 -15.80 -7.10
CA LYS A 89 1.59 -15.25 -8.45
C LYS A 89 0.13 -15.23 -8.89
N ASN A 90 -0.62 -16.29 -8.62
CA ASN A 90 -2.05 -16.39 -8.96
C ASN A 90 -2.89 -15.33 -8.25
N ASN A 91 -2.38 -14.77 -7.15
CA ASN A 91 -2.99 -13.68 -6.40
C ASN A 91 -2.45 -12.30 -6.77
N GLY A 92 -1.61 -12.20 -7.81
CA GLY A 92 -1.01 -10.92 -8.24
C GLY A 92 0.04 -10.38 -7.27
N LEU A 93 0.61 -11.24 -6.42
CA LEU A 93 1.59 -10.88 -5.39
C LEU A 93 3.01 -11.30 -5.80
N GLU A 94 4.01 -10.72 -5.13
CA GLU A 94 5.42 -11.04 -5.35
C GLU A 94 6.01 -11.89 -4.22
N LEU A 95 6.73 -12.95 -4.58
CA LEU A 95 7.38 -13.85 -3.62
C LEU A 95 8.43 -13.13 -2.76
N PHE A 96 9.09 -12.11 -3.33
CA PHE A 96 10.04 -11.28 -2.59
C PHE A 96 9.35 -10.48 -1.47
N SER A 97 8.18 -9.90 -1.72
CA SER A 97 7.40 -9.15 -0.71
C SER A 97 6.89 -10.07 0.40
N LEU A 98 6.42 -11.28 0.05
CA LEU A 98 6.09 -12.31 1.04
C LEU A 98 7.29 -12.63 1.93
N LEU A 99 8.45 -12.94 1.34
CA LEU A 99 9.63 -13.35 2.09
C LEU A 99 10.22 -12.19 2.93
N ASN A 100 10.10 -10.94 2.49
CA ASN A 100 10.44 -9.77 3.32
C ASN A 100 9.51 -9.64 4.52
N THR A 101 8.21 -9.84 4.32
CA THR A 101 7.22 -9.82 5.41
C THR A 101 7.50 -10.94 6.41
N TYR A 102 7.84 -12.13 5.92
CA TYR A 102 8.26 -13.26 6.73
C TYR A 102 9.58 -12.98 7.48
N LEU A 103 10.55 -12.33 6.84
CA LEU A 103 11.79 -11.90 7.51
C LEU A 103 11.48 -10.95 8.68
N TYR A 104 10.63 -9.95 8.47
CA TYR A 104 10.24 -9.04 9.54
C TYR A 104 9.58 -9.78 10.71
N TYR A 105 8.70 -10.74 10.40
CA TYR A 105 8.13 -11.65 11.40
C TYR A 105 9.22 -12.43 12.17
N THR A 106 10.25 -12.96 11.51
CA THR A 106 11.28 -13.77 12.19
C THR A 106 12.19 -12.93 13.08
N ILE A 107 12.66 -11.77 12.63
CA ILE A 107 13.66 -10.96 13.35
C ILE A 107 13.08 -9.81 14.19
N THR A 108 11.81 -9.44 13.99
CA THR A 108 11.09 -8.35 14.68
C THR A 108 11.89 -7.04 14.78
N SER A 109 12.72 -6.76 13.79
CA SER A 109 13.67 -5.65 13.77
C SER A 109 14.06 -5.31 12.33
N ASN A 110 14.82 -4.23 12.15
CA ASN A 110 15.26 -3.85 10.82
C ASN A 110 16.34 -4.83 10.31
N PRO A 111 16.19 -5.39 9.09
CA PRO A 111 17.25 -6.17 8.46
C PRO A 111 18.55 -5.36 8.39
N LYS A 112 19.69 -5.97 8.72
CA LYS A 112 21.01 -5.34 8.63
C LYS A 112 21.70 -5.67 7.30
N THR A 113 21.30 -6.78 6.68
CA THR A 113 21.85 -7.30 5.43
C THR A 113 20.73 -7.75 4.49
N ARG A 114 21.10 -8.40 3.39
CA ARG A 114 20.18 -8.88 2.35
C ARG A 114 19.28 -9.99 2.89
N LEU A 115 18.07 -10.10 2.35
CA LEU A 115 17.01 -11.02 2.80
C LEU A 115 17.48 -12.46 2.99
N ASP A 116 18.20 -13.02 2.03
CA ASP A 116 18.71 -14.39 2.05
C ASP A 116 19.69 -14.61 3.21
N LYS A 117 20.61 -13.67 3.43
CA LYS A 117 21.60 -13.76 4.51
C LYS A 117 20.93 -13.71 5.88
N GLU A 118 20.05 -12.73 6.10
CA GLU A 118 19.32 -12.60 7.37
C GLU A 118 18.47 -13.83 7.68
N LEU A 119 17.72 -14.34 6.69
CA LEU A 119 16.88 -15.53 6.88
C LEU A 119 17.74 -16.77 7.17
N LEU A 120 18.79 -17.02 6.38
CA LEU A 120 19.69 -18.16 6.62
C LEU A 120 20.38 -18.08 7.98
N ASP A 121 20.83 -16.90 8.40
CA ASP A 121 21.43 -16.69 9.72
C ASP A 121 20.42 -16.91 10.85
N ASN A 122 19.18 -16.45 10.68
CA ASN A 122 18.10 -16.68 11.63
C ASN A 122 17.74 -18.17 11.74
N PHE A 123 17.65 -18.87 10.62
CA PHE A 123 17.34 -20.30 10.59
C PHE A 123 18.41 -21.14 11.27
N LYS A 124 19.69 -20.85 11.00
CA LYS A 124 20.84 -21.50 11.66
C LYS A 124 20.81 -21.29 13.17
N LYS A 125 20.56 -20.06 13.64
CA LYS A 125 20.47 -19.75 15.08
C LYS A 125 19.34 -20.52 15.79
N ASN A 126 18.26 -20.81 15.06
CA ASN A 126 17.09 -21.50 15.58
C ASN A 126 17.12 -23.02 15.33
N ASN A 127 18.22 -23.57 14.79
CA ASN A 127 18.38 -25.00 14.46
C ASN A 127 17.22 -25.60 13.64
N LYS A 128 16.57 -24.80 12.77
CA LYS A 128 15.49 -25.29 11.91
C LYS A 128 16.05 -25.99 10.67
N ASN A 129 15.51 -27.16 10.32
CA ASN A 129 15.86 -27.81 9.06
C ASN A 129 15.08 -27.23 7.86
N SER A 130 15.54 -27.49 6.63
CA SER A 130 14.95 -26.91 5.42
C SER A 130 13.49 -27.29 5.16
N LEU A 131 13.04 -28.48 5.58
CA LEU A 131 11.64 -28.90 5.43
C LEU A 131 10.72 -28.20 6.43
N GLU A 132 11.18 -28.00 7.67
CA GLU A 132 10.47 -27.19 8.66
C GLU A 132 10.35 -25.73 8.20
N ILE A 133 11.44 -25.16 7.67
CA ILE A 133 11.46 -23.79 7.16
C ILE A 133 10.46 -23.60 6.04
N ILE A 134 10.45 -24.47 5.03
CA ILE A 134 9.55 -24.30 3.88
C ILE A 134 8.08 -24.51 4.27
N ASN A 135 7.80 -25.40 5.22
CA ASN A 135 6.46 -25.60 5.77
C ASN A 135 5.98 -24.36 6.57
N ASP A 136 6.87 -23.75 7.35
CA ASP A 136 6.57 -22.51 8.09
C ASP A 136 6.28 -21.34 7.13
N ILE A 137 7.11 -21.17 6.09
CA ILE A 137 6.88 -20.19 5.01
C ILE A 137 5.57 -20.49 4.28
N GLN A 138 5.23 -21.76 4.03
CA GLN A 138 3.97 -22.12 3.40
C GLN A 138 2.76 -21.67 4.22
N LYS A 139 2.74 -21.98 5.52
CA LYS A 139 1.65 -21.56 6.42
C LYS A 139 1.56 -20.04 6.52
N PHE A 140 2.70 -19.36 6.65
CA PHE A 140 2.76 -17.90 6.67
C PHE A 140 2.26 -17.27 5.37
N SER A 141 2.59 -17.88 4.23
CA SER A 141 2.13 -17.41 2.91
C SER A 141 0.61 -17.41 2.78
N LYS A 142 -0.07 -18.37 3.40
CA LYS A 142 -1.54 -18.40 3.46
C LYS A 142 -2.07 -17.19 4.24
N SER A 143 -1.54 -16.92 5.43
CA SER A 143 -1.95 -15.75 6.24
C SER A 143 -1.67 -14.42 5.55
N TYR A 144 -0.56 -14.33 4.81
CA TYR A 144 -0.22 -13.14 4.01
C TYR A 144 -1.23 -12.90 2.87
N ILE A 145 -1.58 -13.96 2.14
CA ILE A 145 -2.60 -13.90 1.08
C ILE A 145 -3.96 -13.54 1.69
N ASP A 146 -4.34 -14.17 2.79
CA ASP A 146 -5.62 -13.93 3.47
C ASP A 146 -5.75 -12.46 3.91
N LEU A 147 -4.68 -11.87 4.46
CA LEU A 147 -4.64 -10.43 4.81
C LEU A 147 -4.86 -9.54 3.58
N LEU A 148 -4.10 -9.78 2.50
CA LEU A 148 -4.11 -8.92 1.32
C LEU A 148 -5.36 -9.09 0.45
N LYS A 149 -6.12 -10.16 0.67
CA LYS A 149 -7.44 -10.37 0.06
C LYS A 149 -8.61 -9.93 0.94
N MET A 150 -8.34 -9.61 2.20
CA MET A 150 -9.39 -9.25 3.14
C MET A 150 -10.21 -8.06 2.62
N GLU A 151 -11.53 -8.25 2.57
CA GLU A 151 -12.48 -7.20 2.21
C GLU A 151 -12.87 -6.40 3.45
N ASP A 152 -12.01 -5.46 3.81
CA ASP A 152 -12.14 -4.70 5.05
C ASP A 152 -11.67 -3.26 4.85
N LYS A 153 -12.49 -2.28 5.26
CA LYS A 153 -12.21 -0.86 5.06
C LYS A 153 -10.94 -0.37 5.76
N TYR A 154 -10.59 -0.93 6.91
CA TYR A 154 -9.34 -0.60 7.60
C TYR A 154 -8.14 -1.12 6.80
N ILE A 155 -8.23 -2.34 6.27
CA ILE A 155 -7.20 -2.90 5.40
C ILE A 155 -7.07 -2.09 4.11
N TYR A 156 -8.18 -1.72 3.47
CA TYR A 156 -8.18 -0.85 2.29
C TYR A 156 -7.49 0.49 2.55
N LEU A 157 -7.77 1.12 3.69
CA LEU A 157 -7.14 2.38 4.05
C LEU A 157 -5.64 2.23 4.33
N LEU A 158 -5.21 1.14 4.96
CA LEU A 158 -3.79 0.86 5.16
C LEU A 158 -3.04 0.65 3.83
N ARG A 159 -3.70 0.15 2.78
CA ARG A 159 -3.11 0.00 1.43
C ARG A 159 -2.74 1.32 0.76
N TYR A 160 -3.31 2.45 1.18
CA TYR A 160 -2.90 3.77 0.66
C TYR A 160 -1.58 4.28 1.26
N LEU A 161 -1.10 3.67 2.35
CA LEU A 161 0.17 4.05 2.97
C LEU A 161 1.34 3.63 2.09
N ARG A 162 2.30 4.53 1.89
CA ARG A 162 3.50 4.27 1.09
C ARG A 162 4.37 3.12 1.63
N HIS A 163 4.41 2.93 2.95
CA HIS A 163 5.29 1.99 3.62
C HIS A 163 4.52 0.75 4.08
N GLU A 164 4.12 -0.08 3.11
CA GLU A 164 3.28 -1.26 3.36
C GLU A 164 3.90 -2.27 4.33
N ILE A 165 5.23 -2.44 4.28
CA ILE A 165 5.95 -3.50 4.98
C ILE A 165 5.68 -3.55 6.48
N TYR A 166 5.45 -2.40 7.14
CA TYR A 166 5.22 -2.38 8.58
C TYR A 166 3.85 -2.95 8.95
N TRP A 167 2.78 -2.39 8.39
CA TRP A 167 1.43 -2.86 8.71
C TRP A 167 1.19 -4.27 8.16
N THR A 168 1.74 -4.62 7.00
CA THR A 168 1.62 -5.98 6.45
C THR A 168 2.32 -6.99 7.36
N SER A 169 3.52 -6.69 7.85
CA SER A 169 4.24 -7.60 8.75
C SER A 169 3.52 -7.78 10.08
N ILE A 170 3.01 -6.69 10.66
CA ILE A 170 2.27 -6.72 11.93
C ILE A 170 0.98 -7.53 11.78
N LEU A 171 0.14 -7.20 10.79
CA LEU A 171 -1.16 -7.87 10.63
C LEU A 171 -1.05 -9.29 10.09
N THR A 172 -0.05 -9.58 9.24
CA THR A 172 0.19 -10.97 8.81
C THR A 172 0.64 -11.82 9.99
N THR A 173 1.51 -11.28 10.86
CA THR A 173 1.91 -11.95 12.10
C THR A 173 0.73 -12.17 13.02
N ALA A 174 -0.16 -11.19 13.15
CA ALA A 174 -1.36 -11.30 13.95
C ALA A 174 -2.28 -12.44 13.46
N LEU A 175 -2.53 -12.53 12.15
CA LEU A 175 -3.29 -13.66 11.57
C LEU A 175 -2.57 -14.99 11.76
N PHE A 176 -1.28 -15.04 11.41
CA PHE A 176 -0.48 -16.27 11.47
C PHE A 176 -0.44 -16.86 12.88
N ASN A 177 -0.35 -16.01 13.91
CA ASN A 177 -0.31 -16.44 15.30
C ASN A 177 -1.71 -16.60 15.95
N ASN A 178 -2.80 -16.31 15.22
CA ASN A 178 -4.15 -16.23 15.78
C ASN A 178 -4.21 -15.26 16.98
N TYR A 179 -3.79 -14.01 16.74
CA TYR A 179 -3.81 -12.96 17.75
C TYR A 179 -5.26 -12.54 18.06
N GLU A 180 -5.64 -12.61 19.33
CA GLU A 180 -7.01 -12.39 19.82
C GLU A 180 -7.58 -11.01 19.42
N TYR A 181 -6.76 -9.97 19.49
CA TYR A 181 -7.18 -8.58 19.30
C TYR A 181 -6.98 -8.09 17.85
N PHE A 182 -7.09 -8.97 16.85
CA PHE A 182 -6.83 -8.61 15.44
C PHE A 182 -7.67 -7.41 14.96
N ASP A 183 -8.96 -7.40 15.28
CA ASP A 183 -9.89 -6.34 14.85
C ASP A 183 -9.63 -4.99 15.53
N GLU A 184 -9.14 -5.01 16.77
CA GLU A 184 -8.73 -3.79 17.48
C GLU A 184 -7.37 -3.30 16.97
N LEU A 185 -6.44 -4.22 16.72
CA LEU A 185 -5.10 -3.93 16.21
C LEU A 185 -5.15 -3.20 14.87
N LYS A 186 -5.96 -3.66 13.90
CA LYS A 186 -6.06 -2.99 12.58
C LYS A 186 -6.59 -1.55 12.71
N LYS A 187 -7.50 -1.29 13.66
CA LYS A 187 -8.02 0.06 13.95
C LYS A 187 -6.92 0.94 14.56
N LEU A 188 -6.21 0.43 15.56
CA LEU A 188 -5.09 1.14 16.19
C LEU A 188 -3.99 1.48 15.19
N LEU A 189 -3.62 0.55 14.31
CA LEU A 189 -2.62 0.78 13.27
C LEU A 189 -3.09 1.84 12.26
N LEU A 190 -4.37 1.81 11.86
CA LEU A 190 -4.93 2.86 11.00
C LEU A 190 -4.77 4.23 11.66
N SER A 191 -5.26 4.38 12.89
CA SER A 191 -5.16 5.62 13.67
C SER A 191 -3.71 6.09 13.79
N TYR A 192 -2.80 5.19 14.18
CA TYR A 192 -1.40 5.52 14.38
C TYR A 192 -0.71 5.99 13.10
N TYR A 193 -0.84 5.24 12.00
CA TYR A 193 -0.14 5.57 10.76
C TYR A 193 -0.74 6.78 10.05
N TYR A 194 -2.06 6.92 10.02
CA TYR A 194 -2.69 8.09 9.39
C TYR A 194 -2.39 9.37 10.13
N LYS A 195 -2.50 9.38 11.47
CA LYS A 195 -2.20 10.59 12.23
C LYS A 195 -0.73 11.02 12.04
N ASN A 196 0.22 10.08 12.06
CA ASN A 196 1.62 10.38 11.74
C ASN A 196 1.80 10.91 10.30
N TRP A 197 1.09 10.33 9.33
CA TRP A 197 1.17 10.75 7.93
C TRP A 197 0.63 12.16 7.72
N ILE A 198 -0.49 12.49 8.36
CA ILE A 198 -1.13 13.81 8.30
C ILE A 198 -0.26 14.85 9.01
N ALA A 199 0.30 14.51 10.17
CA ALA A 199 1.23 15.35 10.94
C ALA A 199 2.56 15.63 10.21
N GLY A 200 2.83 14.98 9.07
CA GLY A 200 4.05 15.17 8.30
C GLY A 200 5.26 14.40 8.85
N ASN A 201 5.06 13.47 9.78
CA ASN A 201 6.13 12.65 10.33
C ASN A 201 6.69 11.69 9.28
N THR A 202 7.98 11.36 9.44
CA THR A 202 8.68 10.48 8.50
C THR A 202 8.65 9.02 8.94
N ILE A 203 9.10 8.14 8.05
CA ILE A 203 9.28 6.72 8.36
C ILE A 203 10.16 6.48 9.59
N ALA A 204 11.13 7.37 9.86
CA ALA A 204 12.02 7.24 11.00
C ALA A 204 11.26 7.30 12.34
N THR A 205 10.22 8.13 12.41
CA THR A 205 9.36 8.31 13.59
C THR A 205 8.56 7.05 13.92
N ILE A 206 8.05 6.36 12.89
CA ILE A 206 7.15 5.21 13.07
C ILE A 206 7.87 3.86 13.06
N LYS A 207 9.10 3.80 12.56
CA LYS A 207 9.85 2.55 12.33
C LYS A 207 10.08 1.76 13.61
N GLN A 208 10.64 2.39 14.64
CA GLN A 208 10.98 1.68 15.88
C GLN A 208 9.74 1.16 16.60
N THR A 209 8.71 2.01 16.70
CA THR A 209 7.42 1.64 17.30
C THR A 209 6.76 0.50 16.51
N SER A 210 6.81 0.51 15.17
CA SER A 210 6.28 -0.59 14.36
C SER A 210 6.95 -1.93 14.66
N PHE A 211 8.28 -1.94 14.92
CA PHE A 211 8.97 -3.16 15.34
C PHE A 211 8.59 -3.61 16.76
N ARG A 212 8.40 -2.66 17.68
CA ARG A 212 7.92 -2.97 19.04
C ARG A 212 6.51 -3.58 19.00
N ILE A 213 5.60 -2.99 18.22
CA ILE A 213 4.25 -3.54 18.00
C ILE A 213 4.34 -4.94 17.40
N LEU A 214 5.14 -5.15 16.35
CA LEU A 214 5.34 -6.47 15.73
C LEU A 214 5.82 -7.52 16.75
N LYS A 215 6.75 -7.13 17.64
CA LYS A 215 7.23 -7.99 18.71
C LYS A 215 6.12 -8.35 19.71
N LEU A 216 5.38 -7.36 20.21
CA LEU A 216 4.25 -7.57 21.14
C LEU A 216 3.16 -8.47 20.54
N VAL A 217 2.81 -8.26 19.26
CA VAL A 217 1.86 -9.13 18.55
C VAL A 217 2.39 -10.56 18.42
N LYS A 218 3.69 -10.72 18.14
CA LYS A 218 4.33 -12.04 18.08
C LYS A 218 4.31 -12.76 19.43
N GLU A 219 4.48 -12.01 20.52
CA GLU A 219 4.42 -12.50 21.91
C GLU A 219 2.98 -12.69 22.42
N LYS A 220 1.96 -12.32 21.61
CA LYS A 220 0.53 -12.33 21.96
C LYS A 220 0.20 -11.46 23.19
N SER A 221 0.92 -10.36 23.37
CA SER A 221 0.68 -9.37 24.42
C SER A 221 -0.72 -8.77 24.36
N ASN A 222 -1.20 -8.20 25.46
CA ASN A 222 -2.51 -7.55 25.48
C ASN A 222 -2.51 -6.29 24.59
N ILE A 223 -3.66 -5.98 23.98
CA ILE A 223 -3.82 -4.81 23.12
C ILE A 223 -3.48 -3.48 23.81
N GLN A 224 -3.64 -3.41 25.14
CA GLN A 224 -3.32 -2.23 25.92
C GLN A 224 -1.81 -1.92 25.92
N GLU A 225 -0.95 -2.94 25.88
CA GLU A 225 0.51 -2.74 25.78
C GLU A 225 0.88 -2.10 24.43
N ILE A 226 0.24 -2.54 23.35
CA ILE A 226 0.40 -1.96 22.01
C ILE A 226 -0.10 -0.51 21.98
N LYS A 227 -1.25 -0.25 22.62
CA LYS A 227 -1.81 1.10 22.75
C LYS A 227 -0.85 2.03 23.51
N ASN A 228 -0.21 1.55 24.58
CA ASN A 228 0.76 2.32 25.35
C ASN A 228 1.99 2.70 24.50
N GLU A 229 2.55 1.75 23.73
CA GLU A 229 3.65 2.01 22.79
C GLU A 229 3.31 3.09 21.75
N ILE A 230 2.09 3.05 21.22
CA ILE A 230 1.58 4.06 20.29
C ILE A 230 1.50 5.41 20.99
N LEU A 231 0.82 5.50 22.14
CA LEU A 231 0.61 6.76 22.85
C LEU A 231 1.93 7.41 23.30
N GLU A 232 2.92 6.62 23.71
CA GLU A 232 4.25 7.12 24.04
C GLU A 232 4.93 7.76 22.82
N ASN A 233 4.89 7.09 21.66
CA ASN A 233 5.44 7.64 20.43
C ASN A 233 4.74 8.94 20.02
N ILE A 234 3.42 9.02 20.19
CA ILE A 234 2.62 10.20 19.85
C ILE A 234 3.03 11.41 20.69
N LYS A 235 3.15 11.20 22.00
CA LYS A 235 3.56 12.23 22.96
C LYS A 235 4.96 12.76 22.64
N ASN A 236 5.89 11.87 22.31
CA ASN A 236 7.29 12.25 22.08
C ASN A 236 7.53 13.03 20.77
N ASN A 237 6.57 13.04 19.84
CA ASN A 237 6.73 13.63 18.51
C ASN A 237 5.76 14.79 18.24
N ASN A 238 5.11 15.37 19.26
CA ASN A 238 4.08 16.42 19.14
C ASN A 238 3.05 16.11 18.03
N MET A 239 2.72 14.83 17.88
CA MET A 239 2.03 14.34 16.70
C MET A 239 0.57 14.82 16.66
N GLU A 240 -0.11 14.87 17.81
CA GLU A 240 -1.52 15.25 17.88
C GLU A 240 -1.78 16.71 17.49
N GLU A 241 -0.90 17.64 17.91
CA GLU A 241 -1.00 19.06 17.57
C GLU A 241 -0.80 19.27 16.06
N ASN A 242 0.30 18.74 15.51
CA ASN A 242 0.60 18.81 14.07
C ASN A 242 -0.48 18.11 13.23
N TYR A 243 -1.09 17.03 13.73
CA TYR A 243 -2.18 16.33 13.07
C TYR A 243 -3.40 17.25 12.91
N ILE A 244 -3.86 17.89 13.99
CA ILE A 244 -5.00 18.81 13.95
C ILE A 244 -4.68 20.05 13.11
N GLU A 245 -3.50 20.65 13.29
CA GLU A 245 -3.07 21.82 12.52
C GLU A 245 -3.10 21.54 11.02
N ASN A 246 -2.58 20.38 10.59
CA ASN A 246 -2.56 20.00 9.17
C ASN A 246 -3.96 19.73 8.60
N LEU A 247 -4.90 19.19 9.39
CA LEU A 247 -6.30 19.04 8.96
C LEU A 247 -7.00 20.40 8.84
N GLU A 248 -6.65 21.33 9.72
CA GLU A 248 -7.22 22.66 9.76
C GLU A 248 -6.59 23.65 8.77
N TYR A 249 -5.45 23.27 8.21
CA TYR A 249 -4.65 24.08 7.31
C TYR A 249 -5.44 24.51 6.06
N TYR A 250 -5.19 25.74 5.61
CA TYR A 250 -5.88 26.33 4.45
C TYR A 250 -5.48 25.68 3.11
N TYR A 251 -4.35 24.97 3.06
CA TYR A 251 -3.81 24.34 1.85
C TYR A 251 -3.57 22.84 2.02
N VAL A 252 -4.65 22.06 1.89
CA VAL A 252 -4.65 20.59 1.97
C VAL A 252 -4.52 19.94 0.59
N TYR A 253 -5.07 20.56 -0.45
CA TYR A 253 -4.97 20.03 -1.81
C TYR A 253 -3.50 19.81 -2.23
N GLY A 254 -3.19 18.64 -2.78
CA GLY A 254 -1.85 18.24 -3.20
C GLY A 254 -0.99 17.61 -2.09
N LYS A 255 -1.46 17.57 -0.84
CA LYS A 255 -0.81 16.79 0.21
C LYS A 255 -0.97 15.30 -0.11
N LYS A 256 0.04 14.48 0.20
CA LYS A 256 0.02 13.04 -0.13
C LYS A 256 -1.15 12.26 0.47
N TRP A 257 -1.77 12.80 1.52
CA TRP A 257 -2.86 12.19 2.28
C TRP A 257 -4.25 12.79 1.94
N ASP A 258 -4.35 13.78 1.04
CA ASP A 258 -5.62 14.47 0.73
C ASP A 258 -6.70 13.55 0.13
N LYS A 259 -6.37 12.76 -0.88
CA LYS A 259 -7.29 11.79 -1.49
C LYS A 259 -7.55 10.61 -0.53
N PRO A 260 -6.55 10.00 0.13
CA PRO A 260 -6.76 8.97 1.15
C PRO A 260 -7.70 9.38 2.28
N ILE A 261 -7.64 10.63 2.76
CA ILE A 261 -8.52 11.08 3.84
C ILE A 261 -9.96 11.29 3.37
N LEU A 262 -10.16 11.76 2.13
CA LEU A 262 -11.49 11.80 1.52
C LEU A 262 -12.04 10.39 1.28
N LEU A 263 -11.20 9.44 0.90
CA LEU A 263 -11.57 8.03 0.76
C LEU A 263 -11.90 7.37 2.11
N MET A 264 -11.24 7.77 3.19
CA MET A 264 -11.61 7.37 4.54
C MET A 264 -13.03 7.81 4.87
N LEU A 265 -13.34 9.07 4.63
CA LEU A 265 -14.70 9.58 4.81
C LEU A 265 -15.71 8.82 3.94
N GLU A 266 -15.35 8.48 2.70
CA GLU A 266 -16.19 7.68 1.80
C GLU A 266 -16.47 6.28 2.35
N TYR A 267 -15.42 5.53 2.74
CA TYR A 267 -15.60 4.18 3.29
C TYR A 267 -16.42 4.16 4.59
N PHE A 268 -16.39 5.24 5.36
CA PHE A 268 -17.12 5.36 6.63
C PHE A 268 -18.47 6.07 6.50
N ALA A 269 -18.84 6.52 5.30
CA ALA A 269 -20.15 7.13 5.06
C ALA A 269 -21.29 6.09 4.98
N THR A 270 -20.97 4.80 4.90
CA THR A 270 -21.96 3.71 4.84
C THR A 270 -21.60 2.57 5.79
N ASP A 271 -22.61 1.89 6.33
CA ASP A 271 -22.45 0.84 7.35
C ASP A 271 -21.84 -0.48 6.81
N ASN A 272 -21.84 -0.67 5.49
CA ASN A 272 -21.43 -1.94 4.87
C ASN A 272 -19.94 -2.00 4.52
N ASN A 273 -19.30 -3.12 4.85
CA ASN A 273 -17.96 -3.50 4.38
C ASN A 273 -17.91 -3.89 2.88
N HIS A 274 -19.04 -3.80 2.16
CA HIS A 274 -19.18 -4.26 0.77
C HIS A 274 -18.67 -3.29 -0.30
N HIS A 275 -17.93 -2.24 0.07
CA HIS A 275 -17.21 -1.44 -0.93
C HIS A 275 -15.94 -2.17 -1.32
N SER A 276 -15.80 -2.54 -2.58
CA SER A 276 -14.51 -3.00 -3.08
C SER A 276 -13.44 -1.92 -2.90
N PHE A 277 -12.18 -2.33 -2.77
CA PHE A 277 -11.06 -1.41 -2.73
C PHE A 277 -11.11 -0.41 -3.89
N ILE A 278 -11.08 0.89 -3.57
CA ILE A 278 -11.08 1.98 -4.54
C ILE A 278 -9.61 2.32 -4.90
N PRO A 279 -9.10 1.94 -6.08
CA PRO A 279 -7.73 2.25 -6.46
C PRO A 279 -7.54 3.76 -6.65
N LEU A 280 -6.32 4.25 -6.36
CA LEU A 280 -5.91 5.63 -6.66
C LEU A 280 -5.56 5.77 -8.15
N ASP A 281 -6.54 5.52 -9.03
CA ASP A 281 -6.39 5.64 -10.47
C ASP A 281 -6.86 7.00 -11.01
N ALA A 282 -6.84 7.16 -12.33
CA ALA A 282 -7.26 8.39 -12.99
C ALA A 282 -8.79 8.62 -12.94
N ASN A 283 -9.59 7.58 -12.66
CA ASN A 283 -11.05 7.66 -12.68
C ASN A 283 -11.58 8.44 -11.47
N ILE A 284 -10.86 8.40 -10.35
CA ILE A 284 -11.16 9.17 -9.15
C ILE A 284 -10.35 10.47 -9.10
N GLN A 285 -11.02 11.60 -8.94
CA GLN A 285 -10.41 12.92 -8.84
C GLN A 285 -10.86 13.63 -7.58
N ILE A 286 -10.02 14.56 -7.10
CA ILE A 286 -10.44 15.54 -6.11
C ILE A 286 -11.10 16.69 -6.87
N GLU A 287 -12.30 17.06 -6.44
CA GLU A 287 -13.04 18.21 -6.92
C GLU A 287 -12.89 19.39 -5.96
N HIS A 288 -12.63 20.56 -6.52
CA HIS A 288 -12.73 21.85 -5.85
C HIS A 288 -14.13 22.40 -6.03
N ILE A 289 -14.97 22.36 -5.00
CA ILE A 289 -16.35 22.88 -5.13
C ILE A 289 -16.31 24.38 -5.42
N LEU A 290 -15.61 25.15 -4.60
CA LEU A 290 -15.09 26.50 -4.92
C LEU A 290 -13.86 26.34 -5.83
N PRO A 291 -13.95 26.66 -7.13
CA PRO A 291 -12.90 26.37 -8.09
C PRO A 291 -11.66 27.28 -7.95
N ILE A 292 -10.52 26.78 -8.41
CA ILE A 292 -9.27 27.57 -8.49
C ILE A 292 -9.44 28.75 -9.45
N LYS A 293 -10.07 28.53 -10.61
CA LYS A 293 -10.48 29.60 -11.54
C LYS A 293 -11.91 30.03 -11.19
N TYR A 294 -12.06 31.28 -10.80
CA TYR A 294 -13.25 31.74 -10.04
C TYR A 294 -13.88 33.03 -10.57
N LYS A 295 -13.20 33.76 -11.47
CA LYS A 295 -13.74 35.02 -12.02
C LYS A 295 -14.93 34.79 -12.95
N GLU A 296 -15.15 33.53 -13.34
CA GLU A 296 -16.31 33.10 -14.09
C GLU A 296 -17.37 32.61 -13.08
N TYR A 297 -18.65 32.85 -13.35
CA TYR A 297 -19.79 32.31 -12.59
C TYR A 297 -19.98 32.85 -11.16
N ASN A 298 -19.63 34.12 -10.92
CA ASN A 298 -19.96 34.89 -9.71
C ASN A 298 -19.31 34.45 -8.38
N TRP A 299 -18.32 33.54 -8.40
CA TRP A 299 -17.62 33.17 -7.16
C TRP A 299 -16.91 34.37 -6.49
N ASP A 300 -16.52 35.37 -7.28
CA ASP A 300 -15.95 36.65 -6.85
C ASP A 300 -16.95 37.60 -6.15
N LYS A 301 -18.26 37.35 -6.28
CA LYS A 301 -19.31 38.06 -5.54
C LYS A 301 -19.65 37.41 -4.20
N ILE A 302 -19.31 36.13 -4.06
CA ILE A 302 -19.59 35.32 -2.86
C ILE A 302 -18.38 35.34 -1.92
N PHE A 303 -17.16 35.33 -2.49
CA PHE A 303 -15.92 35.29 -1.73
C PHE A 303 -15.01 36.44 -2.08
N THR A 304 -14.44 37.06 -1.05
CA THR A 304 -13.29 37.94 -1.14
C THR A 304 -12.02 37.17 -1.55
N GLU A 305 -10.97 37.90 -1.92
CA GLU A 305 -9.69 37.30 -2.28
C GLU A 305 -9.05 36.56 -1.09
N ASP A 306 -9.08 37.16 0.10
CA ASP A 306 -8.56 36.58 1.35
C ASP A 306 -9.32 35.29 1.73
N GLU A 307 -10.66 35.29 1.63
CA GLU A 307 -11.46 34.09 1.89
C GLU A 307 -11.14 32.98 0.90
N ARG A 308 -10.88 33.31 -0.36
CA ARG A 308 -10.51 32.31 -1.37
C ARG A 308 -9.12 31.73 -1.13
N GLU A 309 -8.16 32.55 -0.72
CA GLU A 309 -6.84 32.06 -0.32
C GLU A 309 -6.97 31.04 0.83
N LYS A 310 -7.83 31.34 1.80
CA LYS A 310 -8.11 30.49 2.95
C LYS A 310 -8.87 29.20 2.60
N TRP A 311 -9.86 29.25 1.70
CA TRP A 311 -10.82 28.14 1.56
C TRP A 311 -10.63 27.27 0.32
N THR A 312 -10.10 27.81 -0.78
CA THR A 312 -10.07 27.10 -2.06
C THR A 312 -9.38 25.74 -1.94
N ASN A 313 -8.21 25.68 -1.29
CA ASN A 313 -7.44 24.45 -1.15
C ASN A 313 -7.65 23.74 0.20
N SER A 314 -8.58 24.22 1.01
CA SER A 314 -8.87 23.65 2.33
C SER A 314 -9.62 22.32 2.21
N LEU A 315 -9.46 21.42 3.19
CA LEU A 315 -10.15 20.13 3.20
C LEU A 315 -11.67 20.27 3.07
N ALA A 316 -12.27 21.31 3.67
CA ALA A 316 -13.71 21.55 3.62
C ALA A 316 -14.23 21.76 2.20
N ASN A 317 -13.41 22.32 1.30
CA ASN A 317 -13.78 22.58 -0.07
C ASN A 317 -13.58 21.39 -1.02
N LEU A 318 -12.89 20.35 -0.57
CA LEU A 318 -12.54 19.20 -1.38
C LEU A 318 -13.59 18.09 -1.26
N THR A 319 -13.84 17.40 -2.37
CA THR A 319 -14.67 16.18 -2.40
C THR A 319 -14.21 15.20 -3.48
N LEU A 320 -14.76 13.99 -3.50
CA LEU A 320 -14.44 12.99 -4.51
C LEU A 320 -15.40 13.05 -5.70
N ILE A 321 -14.85 12.96 -6.91
CA ILE A 321 -15.64 12.97 -8.13
C ILE A 321 -15.03 12.03 -9.19
N SER A 322 -15.88 11.49 -10.05
CA SER A 322 -15.41 10.74 -11.21
C SER A 322 -14.86 11.70 -12.28
N MET A 323 -13.84 11.30 -13.03
CA MET A 323 -13.27 12.11 -14.12
C MET A 323 -14.34 12.71 -15.06
N ARG A 324 -15.28 11.88 -15.53
CA ARG A 324 -16.35 12.33 -16.43
C ARG A 324 -17.18 13.46 -15.83
N LYS A 325 -17.55 13.36 -14.55
CA LYS A 325 -18.34 14.38 -13.86
C LYS A 325 -17.53 15.63 -13.54
N ASN A 326 -16.24 15.52 -13.26
CA ASN A 326 -15.37 16.69 -13.08
C ASN A 326 -15.34 17.56 -14.35
N VAL A 327 -15.13 16.92 -15.52
CA VAL A 327 -15.18 17.60 -16.82
C VAL A 327 -16.52 18.28 -17.09
N GLN A 328 -17.62 17.77 -16.52
CA GLN A 328 -18.93 18.41 -16.62
C GLN A 328 -19.09 19.59 -15.66
N ALA A 329 -18.60 19.44 -14.43
CA ALA A 329 -18.74 20.42 -13.34
C ALA A 329 -17.97 21.72 -13.62
N LEU A 330 -16.78 21.63 -14.23
CA LEU A 330 -15.93 22.77 -14.58
C LEU A 330 -15.84 23.79 -13.41
N ASN A 331 -15.79 25.08 -13.73
CA ASN A 331 -15.77 26.17 -12.76
C ASN A 331 -17.16 26.77 -12.50
N TYR A 332 -18.23 26.05 -12.85
CA TYR A 332 -19.59 26.57 -12.69
C TYR A 332 -19.91 26.95 -11.24
N ASP A 333 -20.93 27.80 -11.07
CA ASP A 333 -21.46 28.13 -9.75
C ASP A 333 -21.95 26.88 -9.00
N PHE A 334 -22.13 27.03 -7.68
CA PHE A 334 -22.51 25.91 -6.83
C PHE A 334 -23.82 25.24 -7.23
N ALA A 335 -24.84 26.02 -7.61
CA ALA A 335 -26.15 25.48 -7.97
C ALA A 335 -26.02 24.54 -9.18
N ARG A 336 -25.31 24.98 -10.21
CA ARG A 336 -25.05 24.18 -11.40
C ARG A 336 -24.16 22.97 -11.12
N LYS A 337 -23.11 23.12 -10.29
CA LYS A 337 -22.29 21.97 -9.85
C LYS A 337 -23.13 20.93 -9.11
N LYS A 338 -24.01 21.37 -8.21
CA LYS A 338 -24.92 20.50 -7.44
C LYS A 338 -25.87 19.72 -8.35
N GLU A 339 -26.45 20.35 -9.38
CA GLU A 339 -27.24 19.66 -10.41
C GLU A 339 -26.42 18.59 -11.14
N ILE A 340 -25.16 18.90 -11.46
CA ILE A 340 -24.25 17.98 -12.14
C ILE A 340 -23.92 16.76 -11.29
N TYR A 341 -23.65 16.98 -10.01
CA TYR A 341 -23.42 15.90 -9.06
C TYR A 341 -24.66 15.03 -8.89
N ALA A 342 -25.84 15.63 -8.83
CA ALA A 342 -27.09 14.95 -8.53
C ALA A 342 -27.61 14.09 -9.70
N ASN A 343 -27.66 14.63 -10.93
CA ASN A 343 -28.43 13.95 -11.97
C ASN A 343 -28.04 14.26 -13.43
N LYS A 344 -26.90 14.90 -13.70
CA LYS A 344 -26.48 15.14 -15.10
C LYS A 344 -26.36 13.80 -15.85
N ASP A 345 -26.94 13.78 -17.05
CA ASP A 345 -27.08 12.61 -17.90
C ASP A 345 -27.82 11.43 -17.25
N LYS A 346 -28.73 11.72 -16.30
CA LYS A 346 -29.47 10.72 -15.49
C LYS A 346 -28.58 9.83 -14.63
N VAL A 347 -27.37 10.29 -14.31
CA VAL A 347 -26.41 9.55 -13.48
C VAL A 347 -26.02 10.41 -12.29
N LYS A 348 -26.22 9.91 -11.07
CA LYS A 348 -25.73 10.55 -9.84
C LYS A 348 -24.25 10.27 -9.59
N THR A 349 -23.60 11.10 -8.79
CA THR A 349 -22.24 10.79 -8.31
C THR A 349 -22.24 9.49 -7.49
N CYS A 350 -21.20 8.67 -7.65
CA CYS A 350 -21.05 7.43 -6.88
C CYS A 350 -20.48 7.66 -5.47
N TYR A 351 -19.94 8.85 -5.19
CA TYR A 351 -19.31 9.16 -3.90
C TYR A 351 -20.31 9.75 -2.91
N THR A 352 -20.49 9.06 -1.80
CA THR A 352 -21.38 9.43 -0.69
C THR A 352 -20.98 10.78 -0.08
N ILE A 353 -19.68 11.08 0.08
CA ILE A 353 -19.25 12.38 0.63
C ILE A 353 -19.62 13.57 -0.26
N THR A 354 -19.81 13.33 -1.56
CA THR A 354 -20.29 14.33 -2.53
C THR A 354 -21.82 14.37 -2.53
N GLN A 355 -22.50 13.25 -2.28
CA GLN A 355 -23.95 13.25 -2.05
C GLN A 355 -24.32 14.04 -0.79
N ASP A 356 -23.52 13.94 0.28
CA ASP A 356 -23.69 14.76 1.49
C ASP A 356 -23.67 16.27 1.18
N VAL A 357 -22.79 16.72 0.27
CA VAL A 357 -22.75 18.12 -0.20
C VAL A 357 -24.08 18.50 -0.86
N ILE A 358 -24.61 17.63 -1.72
CA ILE A 358 -25.88 17.87 -2.42
C ILE A 358 -27.04 18.00 -1.41
N HIS A 359 -27.10 17.13 -0.40
CA HIS A 359 -28.26 17.07 0.47
C HIS A 359 -28.24 18.11 1.60
N ASN A 360 -27.06 18.46 2.12
CA ASN A 360 -26.95 19.26 3.33
C ASN A 360 -26.62 20.74 3.09
N TYR A 361 -26.25 21.12 1.86
CA TYR A 361 -25.79 22.48 1.54
C TYR A 361 -26.64 23.07 0.39
N ASN A 362 -27.27 24.22 0.64
CA ASN A 362 -28.06 24.95 -0.36
C ASN A 362 -27.23 26.00 -1.09
N GLU A 363 -26.27 26.59 -0.37
CA GLU A 363 -25.29 27.55 -0.87
C GLU A 363 -23.87 27.08 -0.55
N TRP A 364 -22.89 27.74 -1.14
CA TRP A 364 -21.48 27.45 -0.89
C TRP A 364 -20.73 28.75 -0.63
N ASP A 365 -20.79 29.16 0.62
CA ASP A 365 -20.22 30.38 1.19
C ASP A 365 -19.26 30.04 2.36
N VAL A 366 -18.71 31.05 3.02
CA VAL A 366 -17.81 30.86 4.17
C VAL A 366 -18.50 30.10 5.31
N ASN A 367 -19.77 30.38 5.61
CA ASN A 367 -20.51 29.70 6.67
C ASN A 367 -20.63 28.19 6.40
N SER A 368 -20.94 27.83 5.15
CA SER A 368 -21.01 26.45 4.68
C SER A 368 -19.66 25.74 4.81
N LEU A 369 -18.57 26.40 4.42
CA LEU A 369 -17.22 25.85 4.53
C LEU A 369 -16.77 25.68 5.99
N GLU A 370 -17.08 26.62 6.87
CA GLU A 370 -16.79 26.50 8.30
C GLU A 370 -17.57 25.36 8.97
N ARG A 371 -18.85 25.24 8.65
CA ARG A 371 -19.68 24.12 9.12
C ARG A 371 -19.11 22.79 8.66
N ARG A 372 -18.82 22.67 7.36
CA ARG A 372 -18.25 21.45 6.78
C ARG A 372 -16.89 21.12 7.37
N LYS A 373 -16.02 22.12 7.59
CA LYS A 373 -14.71 21.92 8.22
C LYS A 373 -14.86 21.21 9.57
N LYS A 374 -15.76 21.70 10.43
CA LYS A 374 -16.02 21.10 11.74
C LYS A 374 -16.54 19.67 11.62
N GLU A 375 -17.53 19.43 10.76
CA GLU A 375 -18.11 18.10 10.51
C GLU A 375 -17.06 17.09 10.02
N LEU A 376 -16.20 17.48 9.07
CA LEU A 376 -15.19 16.59 8.51
C LEU A 376 -14.10 16.27 9.55
N ILE A 377 -13.61 17.27 10.28
CA ILE A 377 -12.58 17.06 11.30
C ILE A 377 -13.10 16.18 12.43
N GLU A 378 -14.35 16.38 12.87
CA GLU A 378 -14.99 15.52 13.87
C GLU A 378 -15.09 14.07 13.38
N LYS A 379 -15.60 13.85 12.16
CA LYS A 379 -15.67 12.51 11.55
C LYS A 379 -14.31 11.83 11.47
N ILE A 380 -13.29 12.53 10.97
CA ILE A 380 -11.92 12.00 10.84
C ILE A 380 -11.35 11.65 12.22
N THR A 381 -11.52 12.55 13.20
CA THR A 381 -10.98 12.34 14.55
C THR A 381 -11.66 11.18 15.26
N ASN A 382 -12.98 11.00 15.07
CA ASN A 382 -13.71 9.85 15.59
C ASN A 382 -13.21 8.54 14.97
N ILE A 383 -13.00 8.50 13.64
CA ILE A 383 -12.47 7.33 12.93
C ILE A 383 -11.05 6.98 13.40
N LEU A 384 -10.21 8.00 13.60
CA LEU A 384 -8.80 7.84 13.99
C LEU A 384 -8.56 7.87 15.52
N SER A 385 -9.59 7.60 16.31
CA SER A 385 -9.47 7.49 17.76
C SER A 385 -8.68 6.23 18.18
N PHE A 386 -8.15 6.23 19.43
CA PHE A 386 -7.37 5.13 20.00
C PHE A 386 -8.13 4.34 21.04
#